data_AF-A0A842YE92-F1
#
_entry.id   AF-A0A842YE92-F1
#
_cell.length_a   1.000
_cell.length_b   1.000
_cell.length_c   1.000
_cell.angle_alpha   90.00
_cell.angle_beta   90.00
_cell.angle_gamma   90.00
#
_symmetry.space_group_name_H-M   'P 1'
#
loop_
_entity.id
_entity.type
_entity.pdbx_description
1 polymer ?
#
loop_
_entity_poly.entity_id
_entity_poly.type
_entity_poly.pdbx_seq_one_letter_code
_entity_poly.pdbx_strand_id
1 'polypeptide(L)'
;MTEEKKEEKVYRQLESNKLLQQIMFQNMLMGHQASEENRLAWVTSGFPVEIPVAMDLGVSYPEQYGAIVGSQKVGPEVCGYAEDIGYSQELCSYARASIGSVEKPDNSPMEGLPKPQALLAGNNICGTVLRWYDAVSEQTGAPVFLLDTPPIDGEQPDHHKEYVRRGVDRLVEFLGTTFNKTLTDERMKEVAGLSSKAIELWTKSLVACKTSPSPLNCADRFIAMGPVVSMRGTELIIDFYQGLLDEVEMRVKEGIGAIRDEKIRLLWDNIPPWHSIFRFFNGLAARGVVFPADTYTHAWSGKVEGDDLFDSV
;
A
#
# COMPACT_ATOMS: atom_id res chain seq x y z
N MET A 1 -27.00 24.69 -35.13
CA MET A 1 -26.04 24.59 -34.01
C MET A 1 -25.92 23.13 -33.66
N THR A 2 -24.95 22.44 -34.25
CA THR A 2 -24.60 21.07 -33.87
C THR A 2 -23.86 21.16 -32.55
N GLU A 3 -24.50 20.73 -31.46
CA GLU A 3 -23.79 20.37 -30.24
C GLU A 3 -22.74 19.33 -30.61
N GLU A 4 -21.46 19.69 -30.53
CA GLU A 4 -20.39 18.71 -30.55
C GLU A 4 -20.65 17.75 -29.37
N LYS A 5 -21.19 16.57 -29.67
CA LYS A 5 -21.23 15.46 -28.72
C LYS A 5 -19.79 15.18 -28.34
N LYS A 6 -19.39 15.64 -27.16
CA LYS A 6 -18.09 15.33 -26.55
C LYS A 6 -17.95 13.81 -26.57
N GLU A 7 -17.02 13.30 -27.37
CA GLU A 7 -16.85 11.87 -27.56
C GLU A 7 -16.52 11.24 -26.20
N GLU A 8 -17.28 10.22 -25.81
CA GLU A 8 -17.09 9.57 -24.51
C GLU A 8 -15.69 8.94 -24.46
N LYS A 9 -14.90 9.30 -23.44
CA LYS A 9 -13.56 8.74 -23.25
C LYS A 9 -13.63 7.22 -23.15
N VAL A 10 -12.65 6.55 -23.74
CA VAL A 10 -12.49 5.09 -23.65
C VAL A 10 -12.49 4.60 -22.21
N TYR A 11 -11.81 5.32 -21.32
CA TYR A 11 -11.66 4.99 -19.91
C TYR A 11 -12.46 6.00 -19.06
N ARG A 12 -13.36 5.50 -18.22
CA ARG A 12 -14.20 6.28 -17.32
C ARG A 12 -13.52 6.46 -15.98
N GLN A 13 -13.00 7.66 -15.74
CA GLN A 13 -12.33 8.01 -14.49
C GLN A 13 -13.29 7.88 -13.30
N LEU A 14 -12.75 7.48 -12.15
CA LEU A 14 -13.48 7.51 -10.88
C LEU A 14 -13.59 8.94 -10.36
N GLU A 15 -14.78 9.32 -9.89
CA GLU A 15 -14.98 10.60 -9.19
C GLU A 15 -14.35 10.58 -7.80
N SER A 16 -14.34 9.40 -7.15
CA SER A 16 -13.65 9.14 -5.87
C SER A 16 -12.14 9.41 -5.89
N ASN A 17 -11.52 9.54 -7.07
CA ASN A 17 -10.11 9.92 -7.20
C ASN A 17 -9.78 11.30 -6.58
N LYS A 18 -10.73 12.23 -6.52
CA LYS A 18 -10.52 13.54 -5.88
C LYS A 18 -10.28 13.39 -4.38
N LEU A 19 -11.11 12.56 -3.73
CA LEU A 19 -10.98 12.27 -2.31
C LEU A 19 -9.70 11.47 -2.03
N LEU A 20 -9.36 10.52 -2.91
CA LEU A 20 -8.09 9.79 -2.82
C LEU A 20 -6.88 10.73 -2.81
N GLN A 21 -6.82 11.70 -3.72
CA GLN A 21 -5.71 12.67 -3.77
C GLN A 21 -5.58 13.47 -2.46
N GLN A 22 -6.72 13.89 -1.88
CA GLN A 22 -6.74 14.61 -0.61
C GLN A 22 -6.20 13.76 0.54
N ILE A 23 -6.66 12.51 0.64
CA ILE A 23 -6.23 11.58 1.70
C ILE A 23 -4.76 11.21 1.56
N MET A 24 -4.28 10.96 0.33
CA MET A 24 -2.86 10.67 0.10
C MET A 24 -1.97 11.88 0.44
N PHE A 25 -2.43 13.10 0.19
CA PHE A 25 -1.72 14.31 0.61
C PHE A 25 -1.72 14.47 2.14
N GLN A 26 -2.85 14.20 2.81
CA GLN A 26 -2.91 14.20 4.27
C GLN A 26 -1.98 13.15 4.89
N ASN A 27 -1.93 11.94 4.32
CA ASN A 27 -1.01 10.88 4.74
C ASN A 27 0.45 11.34 4.70
N MET A 28 0.84 12.02 3.62
CA MET A 28 2.18 12.60 3.48
C MET A 28 2.47 13.58 4.62
N LEU A 29 1.58 14.54 4.86
CA LEU A 29 1.74 15.53 5.92
C LEU A 29 1.83 14.89 7.32
N MET A 30 0.98 13.88 7.59
CA MET A 30 1.02 13.11 8.84
C MET A 30 2.36 12.39 9.03
N GLY A 31 2.95 11.87 7.95
CA GLY A 31 4.28 11.26 7.98
C GLY A 31 5.38 12.26 8.34
N HIS A 32 5.36 13.46 7.76
CA HIS A 32 6.31 14.53 8.12
C HIS A 32 6.15 14.96 9.57
N GLN A 33 4.92 15.23 10.01
CA GLN A 33 4.63 15.61 11.39
C GLN A 33 5.12 14.53 12.38
N ALA A 34 4.86 13.25 12.09
CA ALA A 34 5.32 12.16 12.95
C ALA A 34 6.86 12.10 13.04
N SER A 35 7.58 12.43 11.96
CA SER A 35 9.04 12.48 11.97
C SER A 35 9.56 13.64 12.83
N GLU A 36 8.96 14.83 12.71
CA GLU A 36 9.28 16.00 13.54
C GLU A 36 9.05 15.73 15.04
N GLU A 37 7.99 14.97 15.34
CA GLU A 37 7.62 14.52 16.69
C GLU A 37 8.41 13.27 17.16
N ASN A 38 9.38 12.79 16.38
CA ASN A 38 10.20 11.60 16.65
C ASN A 38 9.40 10.31 16.90
N ARG A 39 8.27 10.14 16.20
CA ARG A 39 7.38 8.98 16.30
C ARG A 39 7.10 8.30 14.96
N LEU A 40 7.97 8.46 13.97
CA LEU A 40 7.81 7.86 12.66
C LEU A 40 8.54 6.50 12.56
N ALA A 41 7.83 5.49 12.08
CA ALA A 41 8.42 4.23 11.65
C ALA A 41 8.24 4.02 10.14
N TRP A 42 9.26 3.48 9.46
CA TRP A 42 9.05 2.94 8.12
C TRP A 42 8.63 1.48 8.20
N VAL A 43 7.65 1.08 7.40
CA VAL A 43 7.02 -0.25 7.46
C VAL A 43 6.96 -0.89 6.07
N THR A 44 7.20 -2.19 5.99
CA THR A 44 6.97 -2.96 4.75
C THR A 44 5.48 -3.12 4.50
N SER A 45 5.05 -3.27 3.23
CA SER A 45 3.61 -3.31 2.87
C SER A 45 2.81 -4.46 3.49
N GLY A 46 3.46 -5.57 3.82
CA GLY A 46 2.85 -6.71 4.51
C GLY A 46 2.97 -6.67 6.04
N PHE A 47 3.53 -5.62 6.63
CA PHE A 47 3.68 -5.53 8.08
C PHE A 47 2.33 -5.35 8.78
N PRO A 48 2.11 -5.90 9.99
CA PRO A 48 0.91 -5.63 10.80
C PRO A 48 0.93 -4.20 11.34
N VAL A 49 0.57 -3.25 10.49
CA VAL A 49 0.56 -1.80 10.75
C VAL A 49 -0.38 -1.41 11.90
N GLU A 50 -1.36 -2.26 12.19
CA GLU A 50 -2.32 -2.08 13.28
C GLU A 50 -1.62 -1.85 14.62
N ILE A 51 -0.50 -2.53 14.88
CA ILE A 51 0.26 -2.41 16.12
C ILE A 51 0.90 -1.02 16.27
N PRO A 52 1.77 -0.54 15.35
CA PRO A 52 2.33 0.81 15.48
C PRO A 52 1.25 1.90 15.46
N VAL A 53 0.16 1.75 14.70
CA VAL A 53 -0.96 2.71 14.70
C VAL A 53 -1.68 2.74 16.06
N ALA A 54 -1.93 1.58 16.68
CA ALA A 54 -2.53 1.51 18.01
C ALA A 54 -1.64 2.09 19.12
N MET A 55 -0.31 2.10 18.92
CA MET A 55 0.67 2.77 19.78
C MET A 55 0.88 4.27 19.46
N ASP A 56 0.03 4.86 18.61
CA ASP A 56 0.08 6.27 18.21
C ASP A 56 1.39 6.66 17.49
N LEU A 57 1.91 5.74 16.68
CA LEU A 57 3.07 5.99 15.81
C LEU A 57 2.62 6.39 14.41
N GLY A 58 3.38 7.30 13.79
CA GLY A 58 3.25 7.56 12.36
C GLY A 58 3.94 6.45 11.57
N VAL A 59 3.41 6.16 10.38
CA VAL A 59 3.97 5.12 9.50
C VAL A 59 4.20 5.67 8.10
N SER A 60 5.27 5.21 7.45
CA SER A 60 5.56 5.51 6.05
C SER A 60 6.07 4.26 5.32
N TYR A 61 5.79 4.18 4.03
CA TYR A 61 5.99 2.97 3.24
C TYR A 61 6.98 3.22 2.11
N PRO A 62 8.23 2.73 2.22
CA PRO A 62 9.24 2.87 1.16
C PRO A 62 8.78 2.31 -0.19
N GLU A 63 7.97 1.26 -0.19
CA GLU A 63 7.38 0.67 -1.41
C GLU A 63 6.36 1.60 -2.09
N GLN A 64 5.53 2.29 -1.30
CA GLN A 64 4.59 3.29 -1.81
C GLN A 64 5.35 4.50 -2.36
N TYR A 65 6.42 4.93 -1.69
CA TYR A 65 7.29 5.98 -2.21
C TYR A 65 7.95 5.56 -3.53
N GLY A 66 8.42 4.31 -3.64
CA GLY A 66 8.92 3.73 -4.88
C GLY A 66 7.89 3.75 -6.02
N ALA A 67 6.61 3.54 -5.73
CA ALA A 67 5.53 3.72 -6.69
C ALA A 67 5.39 5.18 -7.17
N ILE A 68 5.54 6.15 -6.26
CA ILE A 68 5.53 7.59 -6.58
C ILE A 68 6.69 7.94 -7.51
N VAL A 69 7.92 7.54 -7.15
CA VAL A 69 9.13 7.70 -7.97
C VAL A 69 8.92 7.12 -9.38
N GLY A 70 8.37 5.91 -9.45
CA GLY A 70 8.02 5.26 -10.72
C GLY A 70 6.99 6.05 -11.53
N SER A 71 5.91 6.50 -10.90
CA SER A 71 4.82 7.22 -11.55
C SER A 71 5.24 8.60 -12.08
N GLN A 72 6.18 9.27 -11.40
CA GLN A 72 6.79 10.53 -11.83
C GLN A 72 7.87 10.34 -12.90
N LYS A 73 8.18 9.08 -13.26
CA LYS A 73 9.16 8.70 -14.29
C LYS A 73 10.60 9.14 -13.98
N VAL A 74 10.92 9.31 -12.71
CA VAL A 74 12.27 9.66 -12.23
C VAL A 74 13.00 8.46 -11.63
N GLY A 75 12.45 7.25 -11.78
CA GLY A 75 13.05 5.99 -11.32
C GLY A 75 14.52 5.81 -11.70
N PRO A 76 14.94 5.99 -12.97
CA PRO A 76 16.34 5.86 -13.35
C PRO A 76 17.29 6.79 -12.60
N GLU A 77 16.86 8.02 -12.34
CA GLU A 77 17.67 9.02 -11.62
C GLU A 77 17.77 8.68 -10.14
N VAL A 78 16.63 8.48 -9.46
CA VAL A 78 16.61 8.20 -8.02
C VAL A 78 17.25 6.84 -7.69
N CYS A 79 17.04 5.82 -8.51
CA CYS A 79 17.73 4.54 -8.34
C CYS A 79 19.25 4.66 -8.60
N GLY A 80 19.65 5.54 -9.52
CA GLY A 80 21.05 5.83 -9.83
C GLY A 80 21.83 6.30 -8.60
N TYR A 81 21.22 7.05 -7.69
CA TYR A 81 21.88 7.47 -6.45
C TYR A 81 22.26 6.30 -5.54
N ALA A 82 21.48 5.21 -5.52
CA ALA A 82 21.87 3.99 -4.82
C ALA A 82 23.00 3.26 -5.55
N GLU A 83 22.97 3.26 -6.88
CA GLU A 83 24.00 2.63 -7.71
C GLU A 83 25.36 3.32 -7.56
N ASP A 84 25.37 4.65 -7.46
CA ASP A 84 26.56 5.47 -7.24
C ASP A 84 27.29 5.14 -5.92
N ILE A 85 26.56 4.64 -4.91
CA ILE A 85 27.13 4.21 -3.63
C ILE A 85 27.36 2.69 -3.54
N GLY A 86 27.23 1.97 -4.66
CA GLY A 86 27.66 0.57 -4.80
C GLY A 86 26.55 -0.48 -4.83
N TYR A 87 25.27 -0.09 -4.83
CA TYR A 87 24.17 -1.04 -4.96
C TYR A 87 23.97 -1.52 -6.41
N SER A 88 23.74 -2.83 -6.60
CA SER A 88 23.56 -3.41 -7.93
C SER A 88 22.25 -2.97 -8.61
N GLN A 89 22.29 -2.72 -9.92
CA GLN A 89 21.11 -2.47 -10.76
C GLN A 89 20.10 -3.64 -10.78
N GLU A 90 20.56 -4.85 -10.47
CA GLU A 90 19.73 -6.06 -10.39
C GLU A 90 18.82 -6.07 -9.15
N LEU A 91 19.04 -5.17 -8.18
CA LEU A 91 18.18 -5.05 -7.02
C LEU A 91 16.81 -4.48 -7.40
N CYS A 92 15.81 -4.84 -6.58
CA CYS A 92 14.46 -4.29 -6.65
C CYS A 92 14.49 -2.76 -6.80
N SER A 93 13.76 -2.22 -7.77
CA SER A 93 13.72 -0.78 -8.01
C SER A 93 13.12 0.00 -6.85
N TYR A 94 12.25 -0.59 -6.02
CA TYR A 94 11.80 0.07 -4.78
C TYR A 94 12.93 0.18 -3.76
N ALA A 95 13.75 -0.86 -3.62
CA ALA A 95 14.89 -0.84 -2.72
C ALA A 95 15.91 0.22 -3.15
N ARG A 96 16.28 0.24 -4.45
CA ARG A 96 17.17 1.27 -5.00
C ARG A 96 16.57 2.68 -4.90
N ALA A 97 15.29 2.87 -5.22
CA ALA A 97 14.65 4.17 -5.10
C ALA A 97 14.65 4.67 -3.64
N SER A 98 14.40 3.79 -2.67
CA SER A 98 14.44 4.16 -1.25
C SER A 98 15.84 4.50 -0.79
N ILE A 99 16.83 3.63 -1.00
CA ILE A 99 18.23 3.87 -0.62
C ILE A 99 18.77 5.15 -1.29
N GLY A 100 18.49 5.32 -2.58
CA GLY A 100 18.91 6.49 -3.34
C GLY A 100 18.24 7.78 -2.87
N SER A 101 16.96 7.72 -2.49
CA SER A 101 16.25 8.88 -1.93
C SER A 101 16.72 9.28 -0.53
N VAL A 102 17.21 8.33 0.26
CA VAL A 102 17.87 8.63 1.55
C VAL A 102 19.23 9.30 1.32
N GLU A 103 19.97 8.86 0.30
CA GLU A 103 21.28 9.43 -0.06
C GLU A 103 21.18 10.84 -0.64
N LYS A 104 20.19 11.10 -1.52
CA LYS A 104 19.96 12.40 -2.17
C LYS A 104 18.50 12.85 -2.01
N PRO A 105 18.07 13.24 -0.79
CA PRO A 105 16.70 13.66 -0.53
C PRO A 105 16.32 14.88 -1.38
N ASP A 106 17.13 15.93 -1.40
CA ASP A 106 16.86 17.19 -2.15
C ASP A 106 16.70 17.00 -3.66
N ASN A 107 17.21 15.88 -4.21
CA ASN A 107 17.10 15.53 -5.62
C ASN A 107 16.04 14.45 -5.89
N SER A 108 15.25 14.09 -4.89
CA SER A 108 14.22 13.07 -4.97
C SER A 108 12.83 13.68 -4.83
N PRO A 109 11.77 13.09 -5.42
CA PRO A 109 10.41 13.56 -5.24
C PRO A 109 10.04 13.76 -3.78
N MET A 110 9.42 14.89 -3.45
CA MET A 110 8.98 15.22 -2.09
C MET A 110 10.11 15.20 -1.05
N GLU A 111 11.37 15.40 -1.47
CA GLU A 111 12.55 15.37 -0.61
C GLU A 111 12.82 14.00 0.04
N GLY A 112 12.33 12.92 -0.59
CA GLY A 112 12.41 11.57 -0.02
C GLY A 112 11.26 11.27 0.95
N LEU A 113 11.38 10.15 1.67
CA LEU A 113 10.53 9.91 2.83
C LEU A 113 11.11 10.62 4.06
N PRO A 114 10.27 11.14 4.96
CA PRO A 114 10.74 11.78 6.18
C PRO A 114 11.53 10.79 7.06
N LYS A 115 12.50 11.32 7.81
CA LYS A 115 13.46 10.52 8.59
C LYS A 115 12.73 9.63 9.61
N PRO A 116 12.94 8.30 9.61
CA PRO A 116 12.34 7.42 10.59
C PRO A 116 13.15 7.35 11.90
N GLN A 117 12.48 6.95 12.97
CA GLN A 117 13.08 6.56 14.24
C GLN A 117 13.10 5.04 14.43
N ALA A 118 12.38 4.27 13.61
CA ALA A 118 12.49 2.82 13.54
C ALA A 118 12.18 2.30 12.13
N LEU A 119 12.71 1.14 11.80
CA LEU A 119 12.48 0.43 10.55
C LEU A 119 11.84 -0.93 10.86
N LEU A 120 10.60 -1.14 10.45
CA LEU A 120 9.80 -2.33 10.76
C LEU A 120 9.65 -3.19 9.50
N ALA A 121 10.41 -4.28 9.45
CA ALA A 121 10.45 -5.19 8.32
C ALA A 121 9.63 -6.46 8.59
N GLY A 122 8.78 -6.85 7.64
CA GLY A 122 8.11 -8.15 7.59
C GLY A 122 8.54 -8.89 6.32
N ASN A 123 9.04 -10.13 6.48
CA ASN A 123 9.54 -10.94 5.36
C ASN A 123 8.44 -11.70 4.59
N ASN A 124 7.17 -11.51 4.95
CA ASN A 124 6.02 -12.16 4.29
C ASN A 124 5.83 -11.76 2.82
N ILE A 125 6.43 -10.65 2.38
CA ILE A 125 6.35 -10.18 0.99
C ILE A 125 7.52 -10.63 0.11
N CYS A 126 8.76 -10.59 0.63
CA CYS A 126 9.96 -11.09 -0.05
C CYS A 126 11.18 -11.06 0.89
N GLY A 127 12.27 -11.75 0.51
CA GLY A 127 13.54 -11.71 1.26
C GLY A 127 14.36 -10.43 1.09
N THR A 128 14.08 -9.61 0.06
CA THR A 128 14.85 -8.38 -0.22
C THR A 128 14.73 -7.34 0.89
N VAL A 129 13.56 -7.26 1.54
CA VAL A 129 13.30 -6.26 2.59
C VAL A 129 14.26 -6.36 3.76
N LEU A 130 14.79 -7.56 4.04
CA LEU A 130 15.76 -7.80 5.12
C LEU A 130 16.99 -6.91 4.95
N ARG A 131 17.63 -7.00 3.78
CA ARG A 131 18.87 -6.25 3.50
C ARG A 131 18.62 -4.84 3.05
N TRP A 132 17.45 -4.57 2.46
CA TRP A 132 17.03 -3.21 2.18
C TRP A 132 16.90 -2.40 3.48
N TYR A 133 16.26 -2.95 4.52
CA TYR A 133 16.09 -2.22 5.78
C TYR A 133 17.41 -2.05 6.53
N ASP A 134 18.34 -3.03 6.45
CA ASP A 134 19.71 -2.87 6.93
C ASP A 134 20.42 -1.67 6.25
N ALA A 135 20.33 -1.57 4.92
CA ALA A 135 20.93 -0.48 4.15
C ALA A 135 20.41 0.90 4.56
N VAL A 136 19.09 1.01 4.74
CA VAL A 136 18.46 2.26 5.21
C VAL A 136 18.86 2.55 6.67
N SER A 137 19.01 1.52 7.50
CA SER A 137 19.46 1.67 8.89
C SER A 137 20.86 2.26 8.94
N GLU A 138 21.79 1.79 8.11
CA GLU A 138 23.15 2.31 8.03
C GLU A 138 23.18 3.81 7.65
N GLN A 139 22.29 4.25 6.76
CA GLN A 139 22.21 5.64 6.33
C GLN A 139 21.50 6.56 7.35
N THR A 140 20.48 6.06 8.04
CA THR A 140 19.60 6.88 8.89
C THR A 140 19.91 6.79 10.39
N GLY A 141 20.57 5.71 10.81
CA GLY A 141 20.79 5.33 12.20
C GLY A 141 19.56 4.73 12.90
N ALA A 142 18.44 4.54 12.19
CA ALA A 142 17.22 4.00 12.78
C ALA A 142 17.34 2.47 13.01
N PRO A 143 17.01 1.95 14.20
CA PRO A 143 17.05 0.51 14.49
C PRO A 143 16.03 -0.27 13.63
N VAL A 144 16.44 -1.46 13.20
CA VAL A 144 15.60 -2.40 12.46
C VAL A 144 14.96 -3.40 13.42
N PHE A 145 13.65 -3.59 13.29
CA PHE A 145 12.93 -4.73 13.84
C PHE A 145 12.44 -5.63 12.71
N LEU A 146 12.78 -6.91 12.78
CA LEU A 146 12.28 -7.92 11.85
C LEU A 146 11.17 -8.75 12.52
N LEU A 147 9.96 -8.65 11.98
CA LEU A 147 8.91 -9.63 12.22
C LEU A 147 9.07 -10.76 11.20
N ASP A 148 9.70 -11.84 11.65
CA ASP A 148 9.95 -13.02 10.82
C ASP A 148 8.70 -13.90 10.77
N THR A 149 8.25 -14.19 9.55
CA THR A 149 7.12 -15.05 9.21
C THR A 149 7.65 -16.23 8.40
N PRO A 150 7.65 -17.45 8.96
CA PRO A 150 8.14 -18.63 8.25
C PRO A 150 7.29 -18.91 7.00
N PRO A 151 7.90 -19.33 5.88
CA PRO A 151 7.15 -19.74 4.71
C PRO A 151 6.26 -20.94 5.05
N ILE A 152 5.07 -20.98 4.44
CA ILE A 152 4.09 -22.04 4.62
C ILE A 152 3.90 -22.79 3.30
N ASP A 153 3.81 -24.12 3.38
CA ASP A 153 3.37 -24.98 2.28
C ASP A 153 2.16 -25.79 2.78
N GLY A 154 0.95 -25.32 2.44
CA GLY A 154 -0.29 -25.86 2.97
C GLY A 154 -0.72 -25.27 4.32
N GLU A 155 -1.12 -26.13 5.25
CA GLU A 155 -1.61 -25.71 6.57
C GLU A 155 -0.49 -25.15 7.44
N GLN A 156 -0.77 -24.05 8.15
CA GLN A 156 0.21 -23.42 9.05
C GLN A 156 0.34 -24.23 10.35
N PRO A 157 1.53 -24.78 10.65
CA PRO A 157 1.75 -25.53 11.89
C PRO A 157 1.61 -24.66 13.14
N ASP A 158 1.13 -25.23 14.25
CA ASP A 158 0.94 -24.50 15.51
C ASP A 158 2.22 -23.83 16.03
N HIS A 159 3.37 -24.49 15.89
CA HIS A 159 4.65 -23.93 16.30
C HIS A 159 5.10 -22.72 15.46
N HIS A 160 4.63 -22.59 14.20
CA HIS A 160 4.82 -21.36 13.41
C HIS A 160 3.99 -20.22 13.99
N LYS A 161 2.73 -20.48 14.36
CA LYS A 161 1.86 -19.48 14.98
C LYS A 161 2.45 -18.98 16.30
N GLU A 162 2.89 -19.91 17.16
CA GLU A 162 3.54 -19.57 18.43
C GLU A 162 4.84 -18.77 18.22
N TYR A 163 5.62 -19.10 17.19
CA TYR A 163 6.81 -18.34 16.82
C TYR A 163 6.48 -16.90 16.42
N VAL A 164 5.51 -16.70 15.53
CA VAL A 164 5.07 -15.37 15.07
C VAL A 164 4.46 -14.58 16.24
N ARG A 165 3.64 -15.21 17.08
CA ARG A 165 3.04 -14.60 18.27
C ARG A 165 4.11 -14.02 19.22
N ARG A 166 5.17 -14.78 19.51
CA ARG A 166 6.32 -14.27 20.28
C ARG A 166 7.07 -13.15 19.55
N GLY A 167 7.11 -13.18 18.22
CA GLY A 167 7.61 -12.08 17.40
C GLY A 167 6.81 -10.80 17.60
N VAL A 168 5.48 -10.91 17.65
CA VAL A 168 4.58 -9.79 17.93
C VAL A 168 4.77 -9.23 19.34
N ASP A 169 4.93 -10.09 20.37
CA ASP A 169 5.18 -9.60 21.73
C ASP A 169 6.50 -8.82 21.81
N ARG A 170 7.56 -9.30 21.15
CA ARG A 170 8.84 -8.58 21.03
C ARG A 170 8.71 -7.27 20.25
N LEU A 171 7.83 -7.21 19.25
CA LEU A 171 7.55 -5.97 18.52
C LEU A 171 6.97 -4.92 19.45
N VAL A 172 5.98 -5.29 20.27
CA VAL A 172 5.36 -4.36 21.23
C VAL A 172 6.40 -3.85 22.23
N GLU A 173 7.27 -4.71 22.75
CA GLU A 173 8.37 -4.31 23.64
C GLU A 173 9.36 -3.37 22.94
N PHE A 174 9.76 -3.69 21.71
CA PHE A 174 10.66 -2.87 20.90
C PHE A 174 10.09 -1.48 20.65
N LEU A 175 8.83 -1.39 20.22
CA LEU A 175 8.16 -0.11 19.99
C LEU A 175 7.99 0.67 21.30
N GLY A 176 7.63 -0.01 22.39
CA GLY A 176 7.47 0.63 23.69
C GLY A 176 8.76 1.22 24.22
N THR A 177 9.88 0.52 24.04
CA THR A 177 11.22 1.02 24.40
C THR A 177 11.68 2.14 23.48
N THR A 178 11.49 2.00 22.17
CA THR A 178 12.00 2.95 21.16
C THR A 178 11.25 4.28 21.20
N PHE A 179 9.94 4.24 21.41
CA PHE A 179 9.06 5.42 21.31
C PHE A 179 8.48 5.87 22.66
N ASN A 180 8.77 5.16 23.75
CA ASN A 180 8.18 5.41 25.07
C ASN A 180 6.63 5.43 25.02
N LYS A 181 6.07 4.40 24.38
CA LYS A 181 4.62 4.20 24.20
C LYS A 181 4.19 2.87 24.80
N THR A 182 2.92 2.76 25.13
CA THR A 182 2.33 1.52 25.63
C THR A 182 1.16 1.14 24.75
N LEU A 183 1.06 -0.15 24.41
CA LEU A 183 -0.10 -0.69 23.72
C LEU A 183 -1.20 -1.02 24.73
N THR A 184 -2.43 -0.61 24.44
CA THR A 184 -3.60 -1.00 25.24
C THR A 184 -4.56 -1.83 24.41
N ASP A 185 -5.27 -2.74 25.07
CA ASP A 185 -6.25 -3.62 24.43
C ASP A 185 -7.38 -2.82 23.78
N GLU A 186 -7.79 -1.70 24.39
CA GLU A 186 -8.83 -0.82 23.85
C GLU A 186 -8.38 -0.21 22.51
N ARG A 187 -7.15 0.30 22.45
CA ARG A 187 -6.60 0.89 21.23
C ARG A 187 -6.40 -0.16 20.15
N MET A 188 -5.93 -1.36 20.49
CA MET A 188 -5.83 -2.47 19.54
C MET A 188 -7.18 -2.86 18.95
N LYS A 189 -8.22 -3.00 19.79
CA LYS A 189 -9.58 -3.33 19.33
C LYS A 189 -10.15 -2.29 18.39
N GLU A 190 -9.95 -1.01 18.71
CA GLU A 190 -10.39 0.09 17.86
C GLU A 190 -9.71 0.07 16.50
N VAL A 191 -8.37 0.01 16.47
CA VAL A 191 -7.57 0.01 15.24
C VAL A 191 -7.81 -1.24 14.40
N ALA A 192 -7.96 -2.40 15.03
CA ALA A 192 -8.35 -3.64 14.34
C ALA A 192 -9.75 -3.52 13.73
N GLY A 193 -10.71 -2.94 14.44
CA GLY A 193 -12.06 -2.68 13.95
C GLY A 193 -12.05 -1.78 12.70
N LEU A 194 -11.29 -0.69 12.72
CA LEU A 194 -11.11 0.21 11.58
C LEU A 194 -10.44 -0.51 10.40
N SER A 195 -9.43 -1.33 10.68
CA SER A 195 -8.70 -2.13 9.68
C SER A 195 -9.64 -3.09 8.96
N SER A 196 -10.33 -3.93 9.72
CA SER A 196 -11.30 -4.90 9.20
C SER A 196 -12.43 -4.20 8.44
N LYS A 197 -12.87 -3.01 8.88
CA LYS A 197 -13.88 -2.23 8.15
C LYS A 197 -13.37 -1.73 6.80
N ALA A 198 -12.16 -1.16 6.74
CA ALA A 198 -11.56 -0.71 5.49
C ALA A 198 -11.36 -1.87 4.51
N ILE A 199 -10.87 -3.02 4.99
CA ILE A 199 -10.69 -4.24 4.20
C ILE A 199 -12.03 -4.76 3.68
N GLU A 200 -13.08 -4.74 4.50
CA GLU A 200 -14.43 -5.17 4.09
C GLU A 200 -14.95 -4.34 2.92
N LEU A 201 -14.86 -3.01 3.01
CA LEU A 201 -15.30 -2.09 1.97
C LEU A 201 -14.48 -2.27 0.69
N TRP A 202 -13.15 -2.32 0.82
CA TRP A 202 -12.24 -2.58 -0.27
C TRP A 202 -12.55 -3.90 -0.99
N THR A 203 -12.72 -4.99 -0.23
CA THR A 203 -13.02 -6.32 -0.78
C THR A 203 -14.35 -6.33 -1.52
N LYS A 204 -15.37 -5.62 -1.03
CA LYS A 204 -16.65 -5.47 -1.73
C LYS A 204 -16.48 -4.79 -3.10
N SER A 205 -15.66 -3.73 -3.18
CA SER A 205 -15.34 -3.07 -4.46
C SER A 205 -14.64 -4.01 -5.43
N LEU A 206 -13.73 -4.87 -4.95
CA LEU A 206 -13.08 -5.90 -5.77
C LEU A 206 -14.07 -6.96 -6.26
N VAL A 207 -14.93 -7.48 -5.38
CA VAL A 207 -15.94 -8.50 -5.72
C VAL A 207 -16.92 -8.00 -6.78
N ALA A 208 -17.29 -6.72 -6.74
CA ALA A 208 -18.14 -6.09 -7.74
C ALA A 208 -17.58 -6.16 -9.17
N CYS A 209 -16.26 -6.32 -9.33
CA CYS A 209 -15.58 -6.47 -10.63
C CYS A 209 -15.93 -7.80 -11.34
N LYS A 210 -16.60 -8.74 -10.66
CA LYS A 210 -17.18 -9.95 -11.29
C LYS A 210 -18.28 -9.62 -12.31
N THR A 211 -18.91 -8.45 -12.20
CA THR A 211 -19.95 -7.98 -13.13
C THR A 211 -19.39 -7.73 -14.53
N SER A 212 -20.26 -7.86 -15.54
CA SER A 212 -19.98 -7.52 -16.94
C SER A 212 -21.01 -6.48 -17.43
N PRO A 213 -20.58 -5.25 -17.77
CA PRO A 213 -19.21 -4.78 -17.76
C PRO A 213 -18.65 -4.58 -16.33
N SER A 214 -17.32 -4.66 -16.17
CA SER A 214 -16.63 -4.47 -14.90
C SER A 214 -16.64 -3.00 -14.48
N PRO A 215 -17.12 -2.63 -13.28
CA PRO A 215 -17.17 -1.23 -12.82
C PRO A 215 -15.79 -0.57 -12.63
N LEU A 216 -14.76 -1.39 -12.37
CA LEU A 216 -13.35 -0.99 -12.24
C LEU A 216 -12.48 -1.76 -13.22
N ASN A 217 -11.35 -1.17 -13.59
CA ASN A 217 -10.26 -1.86 -14.29
C ASN A 217 -8.99 -1.79 -13.44
N CYS A 218 -7.99 -2.62 -13.73
CA CYS A 218 -6.86 -2.84 -12.83
C CYS A 218 -6.07 -1.57 -12.47
N ALA A 219 -5.98 -0.59 -13.40
CA ALA A 219 -5.35 0.70 -13.11
C ALA A 219 -6.06 1.50 -12.01
N ASP A 220 -7.41 1.48 -12.00
CA ASP A 220 -8.19 2.15 -10.95
C ASP A 220 -7.87 1.55 -9.59
N ARG A 221 -7.78 0.22 -9.53
CA ARG A 221 -7.53 -0.52 -8.29
C ARG A 221 -6.12 -0.30 -7.77
N PHE A 222 -5.10 -0.28 -8.62
CA PHE A 222 -3.73 0.02 -8.18
C PHE A 222 -3.62 1.37 -7.49
N ILE A 223 -4.37 2.36 -7.99
CA ILE A 223 -4.38 3.70 -7.42
C ILE A 223 -5.23 3.70 -6.13
N ALA A 224 -6.43 3.13 -6.17
CA ALA A 224 -7.35 3.08 -5.04
C ALA A 224 -6.90 2.19 -3.86
N MET A 225 -5.92 1.32 -4.07
CA MET A 225 -5.33 0.43 -3.07
C MET A 225 -4.36 1.16 -2.13
N GLY A 226 -3.79 2.30 -2.55
CA GLY A 226 -2.83 3.07 -1.75
C GLY A 226 -3.25 3.24 -0.27
N PRO A 227 -4.49 3.68 0.01
CA PRO A 227 -4.98 3.85 1.38
C PRO A 227 -5.06 2.57 2.23
N VAL A 228 -5.39 1.39 1.67
CA VAL A 228 -5.49 0.14 2.47
C VAL A 228 -4.10 -0.43 2.76
N VAL A 229 -3.10 -0.05 1.95
CA VAL A 229 -1.70 -0.31 2.26
C VAL A 229 -1.23 0.63 3.36
N SER A 230 -1.38 1.96 3.18
CA SER A 230 -0.62 2.91 3.99
C SER A 230 -1.32 3.42 5.24
N MET A 231 -2.64 3.28 5.35
CA MET A 231 -3.46 3.93 6.38
C MET A 231 -4.50 2.99 7.00
N ARG A 232 -4.34 1.67 6.82
CA ARG A 232 -5.25 0.71 7.44
C ARG A 232 -5.22 0.85 8.96
N GLY A 233 -6.40 0.81 9.57
CA GLY A 233 -6.56 1.06 11.01
C GLY A 233 -6.77 2.52 11.39
N THR A 234 -6.99 3.40 10.42
CA THR A 234 -7.34 4.80 10.64
C THR A 234 -8.76 5.10 10.17
N GLU A 235 -9.41 6.08 10.80
CA GLU A 235 -10.74 6.56 10.38
C GLU A 235 -10.71 7.23 9.00
N LEU A 236 -9.57 7.83 8.64
CA LEU A 236 -9.41 8.68 7.46
C LEU A 236 -9.81 8.00 6.15
N ILE A 237 -9.60 6.70 6.05
CA ILE A 237 -9.82 5.95 4.81
C ILE A 237 -11.22 5.32 4.73
N ILE A 238 -12.00 5.33 5.82
CA ILE A 238 -13.33 4.70 5.87
C ILE A 238 -14.28 5.43 4.93
N ASP A 239 -14.33 6.76 5.02
CA ASP A 239 -15.18 7.59 4.17
C ASP A 239 -14.80 7.45 2.68
N PHE A 240 -13.51 7.32 2.40
CA PHE A 240 -13.03 7.08 1.04
C PHE A 240 -13.50 5.73 0.49
N TYR A 241 -13.30 4.65 1.24
CA TYR A 241 -13.70 3.33 0.76
C TYR A 241 -15.22 3.17 0.69
N GLN A 242 -15.97 3.85 1.57
CA GLN A 242 -17.43 3.92 1.45
C GLN A 242 -17.82 4.65 0.15
N GLY A 243 -17.25 5.83 -0.12
CA GLY A 243 -17.53 6.58 -1.34
C GLY A 243 -17.11 5.84 -2.62
N LEU A 244 -15.98 5.12 -2.59
CA LEU A 244 -15.56 4.25 -3.69
C LEU A 244 -16.55 3.12 -3.92
N LEU A 245 -16.99 2.45 -2.85
CA LEU A 245 -17.96 1.37 -2.96
C LEU A 245 -19.30 1.86 -3.49
N ASP A 246 -19.80 3.00 -3.00
CA ASP A 246 -21.05 3.61 -3.48
C ASP A 246 -20.96 3.93 -4.98
N GLU A 247 -19.84 4.48 -5.45
CA GLU A 247 -19.60 4.74 -6.88
C GLU A 247 -19.57 3.43 -7.69
N VAL A 248 -18.91 2.39 -7.17
CA VAL A 248 -18.82 1.08 -7.81
C VAL A 248 -20.19 0.38 -7.89
N GLU A 249 -20.97 0.40 -6.82
CA GLU A 249 -22.32 -0.17 -6.78
C GLU A 249 -23.28 0.57 -7.71
N MET A 250 -23.16 1.90 -7.80
CA MET A 250 -23.89 2.69 -8.79
C MET A 250 -23.53 2.26 -10.21
N ARG A 251 -22.23 2.14 -10.53
CA ARG A 251 -21.77 1.67 -11.85
C ARG A 251 -22.32 0.30 -12.19
N VAL A 252 -22.31 -0.64 -11.24
CA VAL A 252 -22.91 -1.97 -11.41
C VAL A 252 -24.40 -1.87 -11.71
N LYS A 253 -25.16 -1.10 -10.92
CA LYS A 253 -26.61 -0.93 -11.07
C LYS A 253 -27.00 -0.32 -12.42
N GLU A 254 -26.21 0.62 -12.91
CA GLU A 254 -26.46 1.33 -14.17
C GLU A 254 -25.84 0.63 -15.40
N GLY A 255 -25.12 -0.48 -15.20
CA GLY A 255 -24.43 -1.20 -16.27
C GLY A 255 -23.25 -0.41 -16.87
N ILE A 256 -22.63 0.46 -16.08
CA ILE A 256 -21.50 1.30 -16.48
C ILE A 256 -20.18 0.58 -16.17
N GLY A 257 -19.42 0.25 -17.22
CA GLY A 257 -18.08 -0.29 -17.08
C GLY A 257 -17.01 0.77 -16.84
N ALA A 258 -15.84 0.37 -16.33
CA ALA A 258 -14.64 1.21 -16.28
C ALA A 258 -14.17 1.64 -17.68
N ILE A 259 -14.43 0.81 -18.69
CA ILE A 259 -14.15 1.10 -20.10
C ILE A 259 -15.45 1.09 -20.91
N ARG A 260 -15.48 1.86 -22.01
CA ARG A 260 -16.69 2.00 -22.83
C ARG A 260 -17.12 0.69 -23.49
N ASP A 261 -16.17 0.03 -24.15
CA ASP A 261 -16.43 -1.12 -25.02
C ASP A 261 -15.71 -2.36 -24.49
N GLU A 262 -16.20 -2.95 -23.39
CA GLU A 262 -15.62 -4.18 -22.84
C GLU A 262 -15.85 -5.39 -23.76
N LYS A 263 -14.76 -6.02 -24.22
CA LYS A 263 -14.75 -7.16 -25.17
C LYS A 263 -13.96 -8.35 -24.65
N ILE A 264 -12.86 -8.10 -23.95
CA ILE A 264 -11.90 -9.12 -23.52
C ILE A 264 -11.59 -8.88 -22.03
N ARG A 265 -11.74 -9.91 -21.21
CA ARG A 265 -11.43 -9.89 -19.77
C ARG A 265 -10.18 -10.73 -19.51
N LEU A 266 -9.16 -10.14 -18.88
CA LEU A 266 -7.90 -10.80 -18.56
C LEU A 266 -7.59 -10.70 -17.07
N LEU A 267 -6.84 -11.67 -16.53
CA LEU A 267 -6.24 -11.57 -15.20
C LEU A 267 -4.91 -10.79 -15.29
N TRP A 268 -4.66 -9.89 -14.35
CA TRP A 268 -3.33 -9.30 -14.18
C TRP A 268 -2.57 -10.01 -13.05
N ASP A 269 -1.29 -10.29 -13.23
CA ASP A 269 -0.47 -10.92 -12.19
C ASP A 269 0.89 -10.25 -12.09
N ASN A 270 0.95 -9.16 -11.31
CA ASN A 270 2.16 -8.56 -10.72
C ASN A 270 1.83 -7.18 -10.11
N ILE A 271 2.87 -6.51 -9.59
CA ILE A 271 2.89 -5.06 -9.39
C ILE A 271 2.71 -4.29 -10.72
N PRO A 272 2.13 -3.07 -10.71
CA PRO A 272 1.93 -2.30 -11.93
C PRO A 272 3.22 -1.68 -12.48
N PRO A 273 3.29 -1.45 -13.81
CA PRO A 273 4.38 -0.70 -14.42
C PRO A 273 4.17 0.81 -14.20
N TRP A 274 4.42 1.32 -12.98
CA TRP A 274 4.09 2.69 -12.57
C TRP A 274 4.49 3.78 -13.57
N HIS A 275 5.68 3.69 -14.17
CA HIS A 275 6.19 4.65 -15.15
C HIS A 275 5.35 4.75 -16.44
N SER A 276 4.51 3.75 -16.72
CA SER A 276 3.70 3.67 -17.94
C SER A 276 2.24 3.27 -17.69
N ILE A 277 1.79 3.18 -16.42
CA ILE A 277 0.49 2.64 -15.99
C ILE A 277 -0.67 3.11 -16.88
N PHE A 278 -0.91 4.42 -16.99
CA PHE A 278 -2.02 4.94 -17.79
C PHE A 278 -1.84 4.69 -19.28
N ARG A 279 -0.62 4.83 -19.82
CA ARG A 279 -0.36 4.58 -21.24
C ARG A 279 -0.64 3.12 -21.59
N PHE A 280 -0.19 2.21 -20.73
CA PHE A 280 -0.36 0.77 -20.88
C PHE A 280 -1.85 0.38 -20.84
N PHE A 281 -2.54 0.73 -19.76
CA PHE A 281 -3.94 0.34 -19.58
C PHE A 281 -4.90 1.08 -20.53
N ASN A 282 -4.69 2.35 -20.85
CA ASN A 282 -5.52 3.05 -21.85
C ASN A 282 -5.34 2.48 -23.26
N GLY A 283 -4.13 2.05 -23.61
CA GLY A 283 -3.88 1.40 -24.89
C GLY A 283 -4.67 0.10 -25.05
N LEU A 284 -4.75 -0.69 -23.98
CA LEU A 284 -5.52 -1.94 -23.96
C LEU A 284 -7.04 -1.69 -23.88
N ALA A 285 -7.47 -0.73 -23.06
CA ALA A 285 -8.86 -0.29 -22.97
C ALA A 285 -9.42 0.15 -24.32
N ALA A 286 -8.62 0.84 -25.15
CA ALA A 286 -9.03 1.26 -26.50
C ALA A 286 -9.30 0.08 -27.46
N ARG A 287 -8.80 -1.11 -27.12
CA ARG A 287 -9.04 -2.37 -27.84
C ARG A 287 -10.13 -3.21 -27.18
N GLY A 288 -10.77 -2.69 -26.12
CA GLY A 288 -11.81 -3.36 -25.36
C GLY A 288 -11.31 -4.39 -24.35
N VAL A 289 -10.04 -4.30 -23.94
CA VAL A 289 -9.45 -5.19 -22.93
C VAL A 289 -9.62 -4.57 -21.55
N VAL A 290 -10.18 -5.34 -20.61
CA VAL A 290 -10.31 -5.00 -19.20
C VAL A 290 -9.64 -6.07 -18.33
N PHE A 291 -9.14 -5.66 -17.18
CA PHE A 291 -8.54 -6.51 -16.17
C PHE A 291 -9.39 -6.43 -14.89
N PRO A 292 -10.45 -7.25 -14.76
CA PRO A 292 -11.39 -7.19 -13.65
C PRO A 292 -10.88 -7.91 -12.39
N ALA A 293 -9.76 -8.63 -12.48
CA ALA A 293 -9.15 -9.41 -11.41
C ALA A 293 -7.62 -9.29 -11.51
N ASP A 294 -6.96 -9.37 -10.36
CA ASP A 294 -5.50 -9.50 -10.28
C ASP A 294 -5.07 -10.15 -8.96
N THR A 295 -3.84 -10.62 -8.90
CA THR A 295 -3.25 -11.20 -7.68
C THR A 295 -2.83 -10.12 -6.68
N TYR A 296 -2.34 -8.97 -7.16
CA TYR A 296 -1.72 -7.94 -6.33
C TYR A 296 -2.77 -7.24 -5.45
N THR A 297 -3.77 -6.55 -6.02
CA THR A 297 -4.76 -5.79 -5.25
C THR A 297 -5.64 -6.65 -4.35
N HIS A 298 -5.72 -7.96 -4.62
CA HIS A 298 -6.41 -8.93 -3.78
C HIS A 298 -5.59 -9.39 -2.56
N ALA A 299 -4.28 -9.12 -2.50
CA ALA A 299 -3.46 -9.43 -1.33
C ALA A 299 -3.95 -8.72 -0.05
N TRP A 300 -4.65 -7.59 -0.18
CA TRP A 300 -5.19 -6.80 0.94
C TRP A 300 -6.64 -7.13 1.29
N SER A 301 -7.06 -8.39 1.14
CA SER A 301 -8.40 -8.85 1.56
C SER A 301 -8.41 -9.69 2.84
N GLY A 302 -7.24 -9.89 3.49
CA GLY A 302 -7.14 -10.60 4.77
C GLY A 302 -7.73 -9.78 5.91
N LYS A 303 -8.52 -10.40 6.80
CA LYS A 303 -9.22 -9.73 7.90
C LYS A 303 -8.61 -10.10 9.25
N VAL A 304 -8.68 -9.17 10.20
CA VAL A 304 -8.44 -9.45 11.61
C VAL A 304 -9.74 -9.96 12.22
N GLU A 305 -9.74 -11.19 12.74
CA GLU A 305 -10.93 -11.90 13.22
C GLU A 305 -10.69 -12.58 14.58
N GLY A 306 -11.72 -12.63 15.43
CA GLY A 306 -11.65 -13.33 16.73
C GLY A 306 -11.35 -12.42 17.92
N ASP A 307 -11.33 -13.04 19.11
CA ASP A 307 -11.18 -12.34 20.39
C ASP A 307 -9.71 -12.05 20.74
N ASP A 308 -8.78 -12.93 20.34
CA ASP A 308 -7.34 -12.65 20.36
C ASP A 308 -6.91 -12.05 19.02
N LEU A 309 -6.80 -10.72 18.99
CA LEU A 309 -6.43 -9.97 17.79
C LEU A 309 -5.01 -10.26 17.31
N PHE A 310 -4.15 -10.79 18.18
CA PHE A 310 -2.79 -11.13 17.83
C PHE A 310 -2.66 -12.53 17.21
N ASP A 311 -3.66 -13.40 17.40
CA ASP A 311 -3.76 -14.69 16.69
C ASP A 311 -4.16 -14.51 15.22
N SER A 312 -4.67 -13.33 14.85
CA SER A 312 -5.01 -12.95 13.48
C SER A 312 -3.86 -12.40 12.64
N VAL A 313 -2.71 -12.13 13.28
CA VAL A 313 -1.55 -11.47 12.65
C VAL A 313 -0.69 -12.45 11.88
#